data_AF-A0A085FNZ9-F1
#
_entry.id   AF-A0A085FNZ9-F1
#
_cell.length_a   1.000
_cell.length_b   1.000
_cell.length_c   1.000
_cell.angle_alpha   90.00
_cell.angle_beta   90.00
_cell.angle_gamma   90.00
#
_symmetry.space_group_name_H-M   'P 1'
#
loop_
_entity.id
_entity.type
_entity.pdbx_description
1 polymer ?
#
loop_
_entity_poly.entity_id
_entity_poly.type
_entity_poly.pdbx_seq_one_letter_code
_entity_poly.pdbx_strand_id
1 'polypeptide(L)'
;MPRIPQCQGVFYRGLRDGLIAFAEAEFRLSALDDKGHSLRATLRGLLDRARTPERRAGIEAELRVPPAPPQLIYLWNAFRRLSDRRGMGLSGSAPLTWPEIDAFSRLSGLHLAPWEIEIVEELDRLFLFPPKPAE
;
A
#
# COMPACT_ATOMS: atom_id res chain seq x y z
N MET A 1 -31.27 11.05 5.70
CA MET A 1 -30.26 10.03 6.06
C MET A 1 -29.95 9.22 4.82
N PRO A 2 -28.80 9.41 4.14
CA PRO A 2 -28.47 8.58 3.01
C PRO A 2 -28.13 7.18 3.54
N ARG A 3 -29.00 6.23 3.19
CA ARG A 3 -28.79 4.80 3.41
C ARG A 3 -27.51 4.38 2.72
N ILE A 4 -26.66 3.67 3.46
CA ILE A 4 -25.52 2.91 2.96
C ILE A 4 -26.02 2.07 1.76
N PRO A 5 -25.44 2.18 0.55
CA PRO A 5 -25.71 1.22 -0.49
C PRO A 5 -25.08 -0.11 -0.05
N GLN A 6 -25.92 -1.04 0.42
CA GLN A 6 -25.56 -2.44 0.69
C GLN A 6 -25.23 -3.23 -0.60
N CYS A 7 -24.77 -2.54 -1.65
CA CYS A 7 -24.59 -3.03 -3.00
C CYS A 7 -23.09 -3.08 -3.34
N GLN A 8 -22.28 -3.69 -2.46
CA GLN A 8 -20.88 -4.02 -2.73
C GLN A 8 -20.85 -5.18 -3.75
N GLY A 9 -21.08 -4.87 -5.02
CA GLY A 9 -20.98 -5.84 -6.10
C GLY A 9 -19.58 -6.46 -6.17
N VAL A 10 -19.48 -7.69 -6.67
CA VAL A 10 -18.22 -8.45 -6.86
C VAL A 10 -17.13 -7.60 -7.53
N PHE A 11 -17.51 -6.66 -8.38
CA PHE A 11 -16.63 -5.71 -9.03
C PHE A 11 -15.83 -4.81 -8.06
N TYR A 12 -16.49 -4.11 -7.13
CA TYR A 12 -15.81 -3.21 -6.19
C TYR A 12 -14.94 -3.98 -5.19
N ARG A 13 -15.37 -5.18 -4.81
CA ARG A 13 -14.56 -6.10 -4.02
C ARG A 13 -13.28 -6.49 -4.76
N GLY A 14 -13.39 -6.87 -6.04
CA GLY A 14 -12.22 -7.20 -6.86
C GLY A 14 -11.26 -6.02 -7.05
N LEU A 15 -11.77 -4.79 -7.18
CA LEU A 15 -10.93 -3.58 -7.23
C LEU A 15 -10.23 -3.33 -5.90
N ARG A 16 -10.94 -3.45 -4.76
CA ARG A 16 -10.34 -3.34 -3.43
C ARG A 16 -9.23 -4.38 -3.27
N ASP A 17 -9.53 -5.64 -3.50
CA ASP A 17 -8.58 -6.75 -3.34
C ASP A 17 -7.34 -6.54 -4.23
N GLY A 18 -7.53 -6.06 -5.47
CA GLY A 18 -6.43 -5.71 -6.37
C GLY A 18 -5.55 -4.56 -5.85
N LEU A 19 -6.16 -3.54 -5.23
CA LEU A 19 -5.40 -2.43 -4.63
C LEU A 19 -4.64 -2.89 -3.39
N ILE A 20 -5.24 -3.74 -2.56
CA ILE A 20 -4.60 -4.32 -1.38
C ILE A 20 -3.41 -5.20 -1.79
N ALA A 21 -3.57 -6.08 -2.78
CA ALA A 21 -2.46 -6.90 -3.29
C ALA A 21 -1.31 -6.07 -3.87
N PHE A 22 -1.63 -4.96 -4.54
CA PHE A 22 -0.62 -3.99 -4.98
C PHE A 22 0.12 -3.36 -3.79
N ALA A 23 -0.61 -2.89 -2.78
CA ALA A 23 -0.04 -2.26 -1.60
C ALA A 23 0.85 -3.23 -0.80
N GLU A 24 0.42 -4.47 -0.60
CA GLU A 24 1.20 -5.52 0.06
C GLU A 24 2.54 -5.78 -0.66
N ALA A 25 2.50 -5.92 -1.99
CA ALA A 25 3.71 -6.13 -2.79
C ALA A 25 4.65 -4.92 -2.74
N GLU A 26 4.13 -3.70 -2.80
CA GLU A 26 4.93 -2.46 -2.66
C GLU A 26 5.54 -2.33 -1.25
N PHE A 27 4.78 -2.59 -0.20
CA PHE A 27 5.26 -2.52 1.19
C PHE A 27 6.30 -3.60 1.48
N ARG A 28 6.09 -4.83 1.02
CA ARG A 28 7.08 -5.91 1.11
C ARG A 28 8.40 -5.53 0.44
N LEU A 29 8.35 -4.94 -0.75
CA LEU A 29 9.54 -4.53 -1.49
C LEU A 29 10.25 -3.32 -0.86
N SER A 30 9.52 -2.45 -0.17
CA SER A 30 10.08 -1.29 0.53
C SER A 30 10.51 -1.55 1.95
N ALA A 31 10.14 -2.70 2.54
CA ALA A 31 10.58 -3.14 3.86
C ALA A 31 12.11 -3.17 3.94
N LEU A 32 12.65 -2.58 5.01
CA LEU A 32 14.08 -2.50 5.28
C LEU A 32 14.54 -3.72 6.07
N ASP A 33 15.73 -4.23 5.76
CA ASP A 33 16.42 -5.22 6.58
C ASP A 33 17.15 -4.57 7.77
N ASP A 34 17.77 -5.39 8.63
CA ASP A 34 18.57 -4.93 9.78
C ASP A 34 19.75 -4.03 9.39
N LYS A 35 20.13 -4.01 8.10
CA LYS A 35 21.22 -3.19 7.55
C LYS A 35 20.70 -1.92 6.88
N GLY A 36 19.38 -1.67 6.88
CA GLY A 36 18.74 -0.51 6.28
C GLY A 36 18.58 -0.59 4.75
N HIS A 37 18.77 -1.76 4.13
CA HIS A 37 18.51 -1.96 2.71
C HIS A 37 17.10 -2.45 2.48
N SER A 38 16.40 -1.86 1.50
CA SER A 38 15.09 -2.38 1.10
C SER A 38 15.22 -3.71 0.37
N LEU A 39 14.23 -4.59 0.53
CA LEU A 39 14.17 -5.85 -0.22
C LEU A 39 14.33 -5.62 -1.74
N ARG A 40 13.72 -4.54 -2.27
CA ARG A 40 13.88 -4.12 -3.66
C ARG A 40 15.33 -3.85 -4.05
N ALA A 41 16.08 -3.13 -3.21
CA ALA A 41 17.49 -2.83 -3.47
C ALA A 41 18.33 -4.11 -3.47
N THR A 42 18.09 -5.01 -2.52
CA THR A 42 18.75 -6.32 -2.43
C THR A 42 18.46 -7.17 -3.67
N LEU A 43 17.20 -7.30 -4.07
CA LEU A 43 16.79 -8.05 -5.26
C LEU A 43 17.38 -7.45 -6.54
N ARG A 44 17.40 -6.13 -6.69
CA ARG A 44 18.04 -5.46 -7.85
C ARG A 44 19.53 -5.78 -7.92
N GLY A 45 20.23 -5.68 -6.79
CA GLY A 45 21.65 -6.03 -6.73
C GLY A 45 21.91 -7.52 -7.04
N LEU A 46 21.01 -8.42 -6.65
CA LEU A 46 21.08 -9.84 -7.03
C LEU A 46 20.84 -10.04 -8.53
N LEU A 47 19.89 -9.31 -9.12
CA LEU A 47 19.57 -9.36 -10.54
C LEU A 47 20.78 -8.96 -11.41
N ASP A 48 21.47 -7.88 -11.02
CA ASP A 48 22.66 -7.38 -11.73
C ASP A 48 23.82 -8.41 -11.71
N ARG A 49 23.91 -9.18 -10.63
CA ARG A 49 24.92 -10.23 -10.44
C ARG A 49 24.50 -11.58 -11.06
N ALA A 50 23.22 -11.80 -11.30
CA ALA A 50 22.71 -13.06 -11.83
C ALA A 50 23.22 -13.31 -13.25
N ARG A 51 23.89 -14.45 -13.43
CA ARG A 51 24.52 -14.87 -14.69
C ARG A 51 23.67 -15.83 -15.51
N THR A 52 22.76 -16.56 -14.87
CA THR A 52 21.88 -17.52 -15.54
C THR A 52 20.50 -16.92 -15.80
N PRO A 53 19.85 -17.27 -16.93
CA PRO A 53 18.51 -16.79 -17.25
C PRO A 53 17.47 -17.27 -16.22
N GLU A 54 17.62 -18.49 -15.68
CA GLU A 54 16.71 -19.04 -14.67
C GLU A 54 16.77 -18.23 -13.38
N ARG A 55 17.99 -17.86 -12.94
CA ARG A 55 18.16 -17.06 -11.71
C ARG A 55 17.61 -15.64 -11.90
N ARG A 56 17.79 -15.05 -13.08
CA ARG A 56 17.20 -13.75 -13.43
C ARG A 56 15.68 -13.80 -13.40
N ALA A 57 15.08 -14.79 -14.06
CA ALA A 57 13.63 -14.95 -14.10
C ALA A 57 13.01 -15.14 -12.70
N GLY A 58 13.68 -15.89 -11.81
CA GLY A 58 13.24 -16.02 -10.41
C GLY A 58 13.25 -14.68 -9.67
N ILE A 59 14.32 -13.90 -9.79
CA ILE A 59 14.44 -12.59 -9.13
C ILE A 59 13.43 -11.58 -9.72
N GLU A 60 13.23 -11.59 -11.03
CA GLU A 60 12.23 -10.75 -11.70
C GLU A 60 10.80 -11.09 -11.26
N ALA A 61 10.52 -12.38 -11.01
CA ALA A 61 9.23 -12.80 -10.45
C ALA A 61 9.02 -12.26 -9.03
N GLU A 62 10.06 -12.25 -8.19
CA GLU A 62 9.97 -11.68 -6.82
C GLU A 62 9.84 -10.15 -6.81
N LEU A 63 10.44 -9.48 -7.80
CA LEU A 63 10.33 -8.04 -8.03
C LEU A 63 9.00 -7.62 -8.66
N ARG A 64 8.20 -8.57 -9.15
CA ARG A 64 6.92 -8.27 -9.81
C ARG A 64 5.92 -7.76 -8.79
N VAL A 65 5.31 -6.63 -9.12
CA VAL A 65 4.21 -6.02 -8.38
C VAL A 65 2.96 -6.10 -9.26
N PRO A 66 1.82 -6.59 -8.76
CA PRO A 66 0.58 -6.60 -9.53
C PRO A 66 0.18 -5.14 -9.83
N PRO A 67 -0.40 -4.83 -11.00
CA PRO A 67 -0.77 -3.45 -11.32
C PRO A 67 -1.87 -2.96 -10.37
N ALA A 68 -1.72 -1.73 -9.88
CA ALA A 68 -2.78 -1.07 -9.12
C ALA A 68 -4.01 -0.84 -10.01
N PRO A 69 -5.23 -1.09 -9.52
CA PRO A 69 -6.45 -0.80 -10.26
C PRO A 69 -6.56 0.70 -10.57
N PRO A 70 -6.62 1.11 -11.85
CA PRO A 70 -6.65 2.53 -12.23
C PRO A 70 -7.80 3.31 -11.60
N GLN A 71 -8.91 2.63 -11.33
CA GLN A 71 -10.09 3.22 -10.73
C GLN A 71 -9.86 3.63 -9.27
N LEU A 72 -8.97 2.98 -8.54
CA LEU A 72 -8.72 3.25 -7.11
C LEU A 72 -7.32 3.82 -6.82
N ILE A 73 -6.53 4.11 -7.85
CA ILE A 73 -5.16 4.64 -7.68
C ILE A 73 -5.13 5.97 -6.92
N TYR A 74 -6.20 6.77 -7.00
CA TYR A 74 -6.30 8.02 -6.24
C TYR A 74 -6.35 7.77 -4.73
N LEU A 75 -6.90 6.64 -4.27
CA LEU A 75 -6.92 6.26 -2.85
C LEU A 75 -5.51 5.93 -2.37
N TRP A 76 -4.73 5.21 -3.18
CA TRP A 76 -3.30 5.00 -2.90
C TRP A 76 -2.54 6.32 -2.80
N ASN A 77 -2.76 7.23 -3.75
CA ASN A 77 -2.10 8.54 -3.74
C ASN A 77 -2.52 9.40 -2.53
N ALA A 78 -3.81 9.35 -2.15
CA ALA A 78 -4.32 10.00 -0.96
C ALA A 78 -3.67 9.43 0.30
N PHE A 79 -3.66 8.09 0.44
CA PHE A 79 -2.98 7.40 1.52
C PHE A 79 -1.50 7.78 1.60
N ARG A 80 -0.75 7.76 0.49
CA ARG A 80 0.68 8.16 0.47
C ARG A 80 0.87 9.59 0.97
N ARG A 81 0.05 10.54 0.51
CA ARG A 81 0.12 11.95 0.94
C ARG A 81 -0.19 12.12 2.42
N LEU A 82 -1.17 11.39 2.95
CA LEU A 82 -1.48 11.34 4.38
C LEU A 82 -0.33 10.72 5.16
N SER A 83 0.17 9.58 4.66
CA SER A 83 1.22 8.80 5.31
C SER A 83 2.54 9.55 5.42
N ASP A 84 2.92 10.32 4.40
CA ASP A 84 4.13 11.13 4.41
C ASP A 84 4.05 12.32 5.40
N ARG A 85 2.85 12.66 5.90
CA ARG A 85 2.60 13.81 6.80
C ARG A 85 2.20 13.40 8.21
N ARG A 86 1.96 12.11 8.44
CA ARG A 86 1.57 11.59 9.75
C ARG A 86 2.63 11.92 10.80
N GLY A 87 2.19 12.07 12.04
CA GLY A 87 3.12 12.18 13.16
C GLY A 87 3.96 10.91 13.35
N MET A 88 5.17 11.08 13.87
CA MET A 88 5.94 9.98 14.44
C MET A 88 5.54 9.80 15.91
N GLY A 89 5.11 8.59 16.28
CA GLY A 89 4.90 8.16 17.66
C GLY A 89 6.18 7.61 18.30
N LEU A 90 6.05 7.14 19.54
CA LEU A 90 7.18 6.65 20.35
C LEU A 90 7.88 5.41 19.76
N SER A 91 7.16 4.62 18.95
CA SER A 91 7.59 3.33 18.39
C SER A 91 7.52 3.28 16.86
N GLY A 92 7.49 4.44 16.20
CA GLY A 92 7.42 4.56 14.74
C GLY A 92 6.23 5.39 14.27
N SER A 93 5.81 5.20 13.03
CA SER A 93 4.67 5.89 12.42
C SER A 93 3.38 5.70 13.23
N ALA A 94 2.68 6.80 13.54
CA ALA A 94 1.37 6.72 14.19
C ALA A 94 0.27 6.30 13.19
N PRO A 95 -0.79 5.59 13.61
CA PRO A 95 -1.96 5.34 12.76
C PRO A 95 -2.61 6.63 12.30
N LEU A 96 -3.21 6.61 11.10
CA LEU A 96 -4.00 7.74 10.62
C LEU A 96 -5.26 7.91 11.47
N THR A 97 -5.54 9.14 11.84
CA THR A 97 -6.68 9.50 12.68
C THR A 97 -7.82 10.11 11.86
N TRP A 98 -9.05 9.96 12.35
CA TRP A 98 -10.23 10.58 11.73
C TRP A 98 -10.08 12.09 11.49
N PRO A 99 -9.55 12.89 12.45
CA PRO A 99 -9.29 14.31 12.21
C PRO A 99 -8.30 14.58 11.06
N GLU A 100 -7.28 13.74 10.87
CA GLU A 100 -6.33 13.89 9.75
C GLU A 100 -6.99 13.59 8.40
N ILE A 101 -7.80 12.53 8.33
CA ILE A 101 -8.54 12.16 7.12
C ILE A 101 -9.58 13.25 6.76
N ASP A 102 -10.29 13.77 7.76
CA ASP A 102 -11.25 14.86 7.61
C ASP A 102 -10.57 16.17 7.19
N ALA A 103 -9.46 16.54 7.84
CA ALA A 103 -8.66 17.70 7.45
C ALA A 103 -8.11 17.57 6.02
N PHE A 104 -7.58 16.40 5.65
CA PHE A 104 -7.11 16.12 4.30
C PHE A 104 -8.23 16.25 3.27
N SER A 105 -9.41 15.68 3.56
CA SER A 105 -10.55 15.74 2.65
C SER A 105 -10.98 17.19 2.40
N ARG A 106 -11.01 18.03 3.44
CA ARG A 106 -11.31 19.47 3.31
C ARG A 106 -10.23 20.25 2.55
N LEU A 107 -8.96 20.03 2.87
CA LEU A 107 -7.85 20.82 2.32
C LEU A 107 -7.47 20.42 0.89
N SER A 108 -7.65 19.16 0.53
CA SER A 108 -7.32 18.65 -0.80
C SER A 108 -8.49 18.76 -1.79
N GLY A 109 -9.71 19.00 -1.31
CA GLY A 109 -10.94 18.92 -2.09
C GLY A 109 -11.35 17.49 -2.47
N LEU A 110 -10.62 16.47 -2.02
CA LEU A 110 -10.97 15.08 -2.23
C LEU A 110 -11.95 14.62 -1.14
N HIS A 111 -13.24 14.64 -1.45
CA HIS A 111 -14.28 14.17 -0.54
C HIS A 111 -14.37 12.64 -0.56
N LEU A 112 -13.71 12.00 0.41
CA LEU A 112 -13.75 10.55 0.56
C LEU A 112 -15.13 10.08 1.06
N ALA A 113 -15.72 9.13 0.34
CA ALA A 113 -16.90 8.39 0.76
C ALA A 113 -16.55 7.40 1.89
N PRO A 114 -17.53 6.94 2.70
CA PRO A 114 -17.26 6.04 3.82
C PRO A 114 -16.46 4.78 3.45
N TRP A 115 -16.79 4.12 2.33
CA TRP A 115 -16.08 2.93 1.87
C TRP A 115 -14.65 3.22 1.36
N GLU A 116 -14.37 4.45 0.92
CA GLU A 116 -13.03 4.88 0.51
C GLU A 116 -12.16 5.13 1.74
N ILE A 117 -12.77 5.66 2.82
CA ILE A 117 -12.11 5.81 4.12
C ILE A 117 -11.73 4.42 4.66
N GLU A 118 -12.63 3.44 4.60
CA GLU A 118 -12.34 2.06 5.00
C GLU A 118 -11.13 1.47 4.24
N ILE A 119 -11.00 1.75 2.94
CA ILE A 119 -9.83 1.33 2.14
C ILE A 119 -8.56 2.05 2.59
N VAL A 120 -8.63 3.36 2.87
CA VAL A 120 -7.47 4.12 3.38
C VAL A 120 -7.02 3.60 4.74
N GLU A 121 -7.95 3.27 5.63
CA GLU A 121 -7.65 2.64 6.93
C GLU A 121 -7.02 1.25 6.77
N GLU A 122 -7.45 0.48 5.78
CA GLU A 122 -6.86 -0.83 5.48
C GLU A 122 -5.43 -0.71 4.93
N LEU A 123 -5.20 0.23 4.01
CA LEU A 123 -3.86 0.59 3.54
C LEU A 123 -2.97 1.05 4.69
N ASP A 124 -3.52 1.81 5.64
CA ASP A 124 -2.81 2.26 6.83
C ASP A 124 -2.37 1.11 7.73
N ARG A 125 -3.29 0.18 7.99
CA ARG A 125 -2.97 -1.02 8.76
C ARG A 125 -1.87 -1.85 8.10
N LEU A 126 -1.95 -2.05 6.78
CA LEU A 126 -0.94 -2.77 6.02
C LEU A 126 0.43 -2.08 6.03
N PHE A 127 0.44 -0.75 6.02
CA PHE A 127 1.68 0.02 6.12
C PHE A 127 2.34 -0.10 7.49
N LEU A 128 1.55 -0.06 8.57
CA LEU A 128 2.05 -0.20 9.94
C LEU A 128 2.47 -1.64 10.27
N PHE A 129 1.79 -2.62 9.69
CA PHE A 129 2.01 -4.03 9.90
C PHE A 129 2.17 -4.75 8.55
N PRO A 130 3.27 -4.49 7.82
CA PRO A 130 3.50 -5.13 6.54
C PRO A 130 3.62 -6.65 6.74
N PRO A 131 3.08 -7.46 5.82
CA PRO A 131 3.22 -8.91 5.90
C PRO A 131 4.71 -9.26 5.91
N LYS A 132 5.15 -9.98 6.95
CA LYS A 132 6.52 -10.47 7.05
C LYS A 132 6.79 -11.38 5.84
N PRO A 133 7.95 -11.27 5.16
CA PRO A 133 8.31 -12.27 4.16
C PRO A 133 8.32 -13.65 4.83
N ALA A 134 7.71 -14.65 4.18
CA ALA A 134 7.71 -16.02 4.68
C ALA A 134 9.16 -16.48 4.91
N GLU A 135 9.43 -17.02 6.12
CA GLU A 135 10.73 -17.56 6.53
C GLU A 135 11.13 -18.80 5.70
#